data_AF-A0A5D2ZE46-F1
#
_entry.id   AF-A0A5D2ZE46-F1
#
_cell.length_a   1.000
_cell.length_b   1.000
_cell.length_c   1.000
_cell.angle_alpha   90.00
_cell.angle_beta   90.00
_cell.angle_gamma   90.00
#
_symmetry.space_group_name_H-M   'P 1'
#
loop_
_entity.id
_entity.type
_entity.pdbx_description
1 polymer ?
#
loop_
_entity_poly.entity_id
_entity_poly.type
_entity_poly.pdbx_seq_one_letter_code
_entity_poly.pdbx_strand_id
1 'polypeptide(L)'
;MDSREDDGGEPLSRMAEWRDVTPLPQDDGPNPVVPIAYKEEFRETMDYFRAIYKADERSPRALRLTRRAIHLNPGNYTVWHFRRLVLEALNADLDEELDFLQRIANSNSKNYQLWHHRRWVVERLGANARAKELNLIKKILSIDAKNYHAWSHRQWVLQALGGWEDELDYCQQLLEEDIFNNSAWNQPCHEFRDSVVALRTSDTDPLGPDLSMAICDILEHVDSLRASYWIWRKNKLSVAAV
;
A
#
# COMPACT_ATOMS: atom_id res chain seq x y z
N MET A 1 -8.09 -13.01 22.20
CA MET A 1 -7.10 -13.82 22.94
C MET A 1 -6.33 -14.60 21.90
N ASP A 2 -5.37 -13.93 21.24
CA ASP A 2 -4.28 -14.57 20.51
C ASP A 2 -3.24 -13.49 20.13
N SER A 3 -2.38 -13.13 21.07
CA SER A 3 -1.38 -12.06 20.88
C SER A 3 -0.03 -12.46 21.48
N ARG A 4 0.30 -13.76 21.45
CA ARG A 4 1.56 -14.31 22.00
C ARG A 4 2.07 -15.53 21.23
N GLU A 5 1.96 -15.53 19.91
CA GLU A 5 2.81 -16.40 19.10
C GLU A 5 3.91 -15.55 18.47
N ASP A 6 5.13 -15.78 18.97
CA ASP A 6 6.43 -15.36 18.43
C ASP A 6 6.97 -13.97 18.87
N ASP A 7 7.40 -13.84 20.14
CA ASP A 7 8.24 -12.71 20.63
C ASP A 7 9.57 -13.21 21.21
N GLY A 8 10.21 -14.15 20.52
CA GLY A 8 11.54 -14.62 20.90
C GLY A 8 11.87 -16.02 20.40
N GLY A 9 11.83 -16.23 19.09
CA GLY A 9 12.41 -17.43 18.49
C GLY A 9 13.87 -17.61 18.93
N GLU A 10 14.33 -18.86 19.01
CA GLU A 10 15.70 -19.20 19.42
C GLU A 10 16.75 -18.29 18.72
N PRO A 11 17.82 -17.88 19.41
CA PRO A 11 18.90 -17.12 18.78
C PRO A 11 19.45 -17.84 17.54
N LEU A 12 19.68 -17.11 16.45
CA LEU A 12 20.15 -17.70 15.19
C LEU A 12 21.48 -18.44 15.38
N SER A 13 22.36 -17.91 16.25
CA SER A 13 23.62 -18.54 16.64
C SER A 13 23.52 -19.93 17.26
N ARG A 14 22.34 -20.30 17.82
CA ARG A 14 22.12 -21.62 18.45
C ARG A 14 21.52 -22.63 17.50
N MET A 15 20.91 -22.17 16.41
CA MET A 15 20.30 -23.03 15.41
C MET A 15 21.37 -23.72 14.55
N ALA A 16 21.25 -25.05 14.40
CA ALA A 16 22.20 -25.83 13.61
C ALA A 16 22.30 -25.37 12.14
N GLU A 17 21.20 -24.87 11.58
CA GLU A 17 21.12 -24.40 10.19
C GLU A 17 21.90 -23.11 9.89
N TRP A 18 22.45 -22.44 10.92
CA TRP A 18 23.18 -21.16 10.78
C TRP A 18 24.67 -21.28 11.09
N ARG A 19 25.16 -22.48 11.46
CA ARG A 19 26.55 -22.72 11.88
C ARG A 19 27.59 -22.44 10.79
N ASP A 20 27.21 -22.55 9.52
CA ASP A 20 28.05 -22.27 8.37
C ASP A 20 28.16 -20.77 8.04
N VAL A 21 27.30 -19.93 8.62
CA VAL A 21 27.25 -18.49 8.36
C VAL A 21 28.00 -17.75 9.45
N THR A 22 29.01 -16.99 9.07
CA THR A 22 29.66 -16.03 9.99
C THR A 22 28.86 -14.72 9.98
N PRO A 23 28.25 -14.30 11.10
CA PRO A 23 27.48 -13.07 11.17
C PRO A 23 28.37 -11.85 10.84
N LEU A 24 27.82 -10.88 10.11
CA LEU A 24 28.54 -9.69 9.66
C LEU A 24 28.04 -8.45 10.44
N PRO A 25 28.84 -7.91 11.38
CA PRO A 25 28.49 -6.73 12.15
C PRO A 25 28.20 -5.51 11.28
N GLN A 26 27.41 -4.57 11.81
CA GLN A 26 27.26 -3.24 11.21
C GLN A 26 28.57 -2.47 11.33
N ASP A 27 29.02 -1.88 10.23
CA ASP A 27 30.17 -0.98 10.21
C ASP A 27 29.69 0.47 10.23
N ASP A 28 29.62 1.07 11.42
CA ASP A 28 29.30 2.49 11.63
C ASP A 28 30.58 3.36 11.74
N GLY A 29 31.75 2.79 11.47
CA GLY A 29 33.05 3.44 11.61
C GLY A 29 33.51 3.65 13.07
N PRO A 30 34.66 4.30 13.27
CA PRO A 30 35.28 4.43 14.60
C PRO A 30 34.57 5.43 15.53
N ASN A 31 33.81 6.39 15.00
CA ASN A 31 33.10 7.42 15.76
C ASN A 31 31.67 7.56 15.22
N PRO A 32 30.76 6.64 15.59
CA PRO A 32 29.43 6.60 15.00
C PRO A 32 28.61 7.81 15.43
N VAL A 33 27.94 8.44 14.45
CA VAL A 33 26.92 9.47 14.70
C VAL A 33 25.54 8.82 14.70
N VAL A 34 24.66 9.28 15.60
CA VAL A 34 23.31 8.72 15.83
C VAL A 34 23.25 7.19 16.05
N PRO A 35 24.14 6.59 16.87
CA PRO A 35 24.11 5.15 17.12
C PRO A 35 22.81 4.76 17.83
N ILE A 36 22.19 3.68 17.36
CA ILE A 36 21.01 3.11 18.00
C ILE A 36 21.47 1.99 18.92
N ALA A 37 21.08 2.06 20.19
CA ALA A 37 21.30 0.98 21.15
C ALA A 37 20.32 -0.18 20.88
N TYR A 38 20.67 -1.03 19.91
CA TYR A 38 19.85 -2.17 19.49
C TYR A 38 19.72 -3.23 20.60
N LYS A 39 18.54 -3.87 20.68
CA LYS A 39 18.38 -5.12 21.41
C LYS A 39 19.23 -6.23 20.77
N GLU A 40 19.62 -7.22 21.55
CA GLU A 40 20.47 -8.33 21.09
C GLU A 40 19.87 -9.06 19.89
N GLU A 41 18.56 -9.36 19.94
CA GLU A 41 17.85 -10.03 18.85
C GLU A 41 17.92 -9.23 17.53
N PHE A 42 17.76 -7.91 17.62
CA PHE A 42 17.84 -7.04 16.44
C PHE A 42 19.25 -7.08 15.85
N ARG A 43 20.26 -6.94 16.70
CA ARG A 43 21.66 -6.98 16.29
C ARG A 43 21.99 -8.31 15.62
N GLU A 44 21.68 -9.43 16.28
CA GLU A 44 21.93 -10.78 15.75
C GLU A 44 21.23 -10.98 14.41
N THR A 45 19.93 -10.70 14.32
CA THR A 45 19.16 -10.87 13.07
C THR A 45 19.76 -10.05 11.92
N MET A 46 20.15 -8.80 12.19
CA MET A 46 20.72 -7.93 11.16
C MET A 46 22.16 -8.31 10.79
N ASP A 47 22.94 -8.89 11.71
CA ASP A 47 24.29 -9.39 11.41
C ASP A 47 24.23 -10.61 10.48
N TYR A 48 23.32 -11.55 10.76
CA TYR A 48 23.06 -12.67 9.84
C TYR A 48 22.48 -12.19 8.51
N PHE A 49 21.59 -11.19 8.52
CA PHE A 49 21.03 -10.62 7.29
C PHE A 49 22.14 -10.02 6.43
N ARG A 50 23.05 -9.23 7.01
CA ARG A 50 24.20 -8.67 6.30
C ARG A 50 25.09 -9.76 5.69
N ALA A 51 25.34 -10.85 6.41
CA ALA A 51 26.12 -11.98 5.91
C ALA A 51 25.44 -12.66 4.71
N ILE A 52 24.16 -13.03 4.84
CA ILE A 52 23.35 -13.65 3.78
C ILE A 52 23.21 -12.73 2.57
N TYR A 53 22.95 -11.45 2.79
CA TYR A 53 22.82 -10.44 1.75
C TYR A 53 24.13 -10.27 0.97
N LYS A 54 25.27 -10.21 1.67
CA LYS A 54 26.60 -10.10 1.05
C LYS A 54 26.97 -11.34 0.22
N ALA A 55 26.56 -12.53 0.67
CA ALA A 55 26.76 -13.79 -0.05
C ALA A 55 25.77 -14.00 -1.20
N ASP A 56 24.78 -13.12 -1.36
CA ASP A 56 23.64 -13.26 -2.27
C ASP A 56 22.88 -14.59 -2.16
N GLU A 57 22.79 -15.14 -0.95
CA GLU A 57 22.20 -16.47 -0.76
C GLU A 57 20.67 -16.46 -0.91
N ARG A 58 20.17 -17.16 -1.93
CA ARG A 58 18.72 -17.27 -2.24
C ARG A 58 18.14 -18.60 -1.77
N SER A 59 17.99 -18.77 -0.46
CA SER A 59 17.56 -20.03 0.16
C SER A 59 16.26 -19.90 0.97
N PRO A 60 15.59 -21.00 1.30
CA PRO A 60 14.44 -20.97 2.21
C PRO A 60 14.78 -20.38 3.59
N ARG A 61 16.01 -20.58 4.09
CA ARG A 61 16.45 -19.96 5.35
C ARG A 61 16.63 -18.44 5.21
N ALA A 62 17.10 -17.96 4.06
CA ALA A 62 17.14 -16.53 3.76
C ALA A 62 15.73 -15.92 3.73
N LEU A 63 14.74 -16.64 3.18
CA LEU A 63 13.34 -16.19 3.19
C LEU A 63 12.77 -16.09 4.63
N ARG A 64 13.09 -17.05 5.50
CA ARG A 64 12.72 -16.98 6.93
C ARG A 64 13.45 -15.86 7.66
N LEU A 65 14.73 -15.64 7.36
CA LEU A 65 15.51 -14.57 7.96
C LEU A 65 14.95 -13.19 7.60
N THR A 66 14.59 -12.96 6.33
CA THR A 66 13.96 -11.69 5.91
C THR A 66 12.61 -11.48 6.61
N ARG A 67 11.84 -12.56 6.86
CA ARG A 67 10.63 -12.48 7.68
C ARG A 67 10.95 -11.96 9.08
N ARG A 68 11.95 -12.51 9.79
CA ARG A 68 12.36 -12.06 11.13
C ARG A 68 12.83 -10.60 11.11
N ALA A 69 13.68 -10.23 10.14
CA ALA A 69 14.18 -8.87 9.98
C ALA A 69 13.06 -7.84 9.69
N ILE A 70 12.05 -8.21 8.90
CA ILE A 70 10.89 -7.35 8.64
C ILE A 70 10.03 -7.17 9.89
N HIS A 71 9.80 -8.22 10.70
CA HIS A 71 9.05 -8.06 11.95
C HIS A 71 9.74 -7.07 12.90
N LEU A 72 11.07 -7.11 12.96
CA LEU A 72 11.87 -6.21 13.79
C LEU A 72 11.92 -4.77 13.26
N ASN A 73 11.97 -4.57 11.95
CA ASN A 73 11.90 -3.26 11.31
C ASN A 73 11.22 -3.33 9.93
N PRO A 74 9.89 -3.14 9.88
CA PRO A 74 9.15 -3.13 8.62
C PRO A 74 9.53 -1.99 7.69
N GLY A 75 10.22 -0.95 8.18
CA GLY A 75 10.71 0.17 7.38
C GLY A 75 11.97 -0.12 6.57
N ASN A 76 12.63 -1.26 6.77
CA ASN A 76 13.90 -1.58 6.11
C ASN A 76 13.68 -2.02 4.65
N TYR A 77 13.74 -1.06 3.73
CA TYR A 77 13.52 -1.30 2.29
C TYR A 77 14.53 -2.27 1.65
N THR A 78 15.75 -2.37 2.17
CA THR A 78 16.78 -3.30 1.67
C THR A 78 16.36 -4.75 1.92
N VAL A 79 15.80 -5.03 3.10
CA VAL A 79 15.29 -6.37 3.43
C VAL A 79 14.11 -6.73 2.52
N TRP A 80 13.18 -5.79 2.28
CA TRP A 80 12.07 -6.00 1.36
C TRP A 80 12.52 -6.26 -0.08
N HIS A 81 13.53 -5.53 -0.55
CA HIS A 81 14.11 -5.75 -1.87
C HIS A 81 14.73 -7.15 -1.97
N PHE A 82 15.56 -7.52 -1.00
CA PHE A 82 16.18 -8.85 -0.98
C PHE A 82 15.13 -9.96 -0.87
N ARG A 83 14.08 -9.77 -0.08
CA ARG A 83 12.96 -10.71 0.03
C ARG A 83 12.32 -11.02 -1.32
N ARG A 84 12.05 -10.00 -2.15
CA ARG A 84 11.49 -10.20 -3.51
C ARG A 84 12.38 -11.07 -4.38
N LEU A 85 13.68 -10.79 -4.37
CA LEU A 85 14.65 -11.57 -5.14
C LEU A 85 14.73 -13.03 -4.64
N VAL A 86 14.63 -13.26 -3.33
CA VAL A 86 14.58 -14.62 -2.75
C VAL A 86 13.27 -15.32 -3.14
N LEU A 87 12.11 -14.64 -3.07
CA LEU A 87 10.81 -15.19 -3.47
C LEU A 87 10.83 -15.64 -4.94
N GLU A 88 11.40 -14.81 -5.82
CA GLU A 88 11.55 -15.12 -7.25
C GLU A 88 12.47 -16.32 -7.46
N ALA A 89 13.66 -16.32 -6.85
CA ALA A 89 14.62 -17.41 -6.99
C ALA A 89 14.10 -18.76 -6.48
N LEU A 90 13.25 -18.75 -5.46
CA LEU A 90 12.63 -19.96 -4.91
C LEU A 90 11.33 -20.36 -5.62
N ASN A 91 10.81 -19.53 -6.54
CA ASN A 91 9.47 -19.66 -7.10
C ASN A 91 8.42 -19.93 -5.99
N ALA A 92 8.48 -19.10 -4.94
CA ALA A 92 7.67 -19.28 -3.74
C ALA A 92 6.18 -19.03 -4.00
N ASP A 93 5.31 -19.64 -3.18
CA ASP A 93 3.87 -19.41 -3.23
C ASP A 93 3.55 -17.96 -2.79
N LEU A 94 2.95 -17.21 -3.73
CA LEU A 94 2.60 -15.81 -3.53
C LEU A 94 1.30 -15.64 -2.72
N ASP A 95 0.44 -16.65 -2.65
CA ASP A 95 -0.73 -16.63 -1.76
C ASP A 95 -0.27 -16.70 -0.28
N GLU A 96 0.71 -17.55 0.03
CA GLU A 96 1.33 -17.56 1.37
C GLU A 96 2.01 -16.23 1.71
N GLU A 97 2.60 -15.57 0.71
CA GLU A 97 3.19 -14.25 0.88
C GLU A 97 2.12 -13.18 1.18
N LEU A 98 0.94 -13.24 0.55
CA LEU A 98 -0.18 -12.36 0.90
C LEU A 98 -0.64 -12.54 2.35
N ASP A 99 -0.64 -13.77 2.88
CA ASP A 99 -0.98 -14.07 4.28
C ASP A 99 0.08 -13.54 5.25
N PHE A 100 1.36 -13.59 4.86
CA PHE A 100 2.43 -12.92 5.61
C PHE A 100 2.22 -11.40 5.64
N LEU A 101 1.92 -10.77 4.50
CA LEU A 101 1.68 -9.33 4.42
C LEU A 101 0.45 -8.91 5.21
N GLN A 102 -0.60 -9.73 5.23
CA GLN A 102 -1.79 -9.48 6.03
C GLN A 102 -1.46 -9.34 7.51
N ARG A 103 -0.60 -10.22 8.04
CA ARG A 103 -0.15 -10.18 9.43
C ARG A 103 0.60 -8.89 9.76
N ILE A 104 1.46 -8.43 8.85
CA ILE A 104 2.17 -7.15 9.01
C ILE A 104 1.19 -5.97 8.91
N ALA A 105 0.23 -6.01 8.00
CA ALA A 105 -0.75 -4.94 7.82
C ALA A 105 -1.58 -4.69 9.08
N ASN A 106 -1.87 -5.73 9.86
CA ASN A 106 -2.64 -5.62 11.10
C ASN A 106 -1.94 -4.78 12.17
N SER A 107 -0.60 -4.71 12.18
CA SER A 107 0.18 -3.93 13.15
C SER A 107 0.87 -2.71 12.54
N ASN A 108 1.08 -2.67 11.22
CA ASN A 108 1.85 -1.64 10.54
C ASN A 108 1.24 -1.20 9.20
N SER A 109 -0.05 -0.89 9.20
CA SER A 109 -0.81 -0.44 8.02
C SER A 109 -0.36 0.91 7.45
N LYS A 110 0.52 1.65 8.14
CA LYS A 110 1.08 2.95 7.71
C LYS A 110 2.54 2.85 7.23
N ASN A 111 2.90 1.68 6.69
CA ASN A 111 4.24 1.40 6.19
C ASN A 111 4.30 1.39 4.65
N TYR A 112 5.13 2.24 4.04
CA TYR A 112 5.26 2.32 2.59
C TYR A 112 5.75 1.01 1.96
N GLN A 113 6.73 0.36 2.57
CA GLN A 113 7.36 -0.84 2.01
C GLN A 113 6.38 -2.02 1.95
N LEU A 114 5.51 -2.16 2.95
CA LEU A 114 4.42 -3.13 2.99
C LEU A 114 3.51 -3.00 1.78
N TRP A 115 2.96 -1.81 1.54
CA TRP A 115 2.02 -1.57 0.44
C TRP A 115 2.69 -1.73 -0.92
N HIS A 116 3.93 -1.24 -1.05
CA HIS A 116 4.72 -1.42 -2.28
C HIS A 116 5.01 -2.90 -2.55
N HIS A 117 5.39 -3.67 -1.53
CA HIS A 117 5.63 -5.11 -1.67
C HIS A 117 4.34 -5.87 -1.95
N ARG A 118 3.23 -5.51 -1.30
CA ARG A 118 1.92 -6.10 -1.60
C ARG A 118 1.50 -5.89 -3.04
N ARG A 119 1.66 -4.67 -3.57
CA ARG A 119 1.42 -4.39 -4.99
C ARG A 119 2.26 -5.30 -5.89
N TRP A 120 3.56 -5.46 -5.61
CA TRP A 120 4.43 -6.35 -6.39
C TRP A 120 3.98 -7.82 -6.39
N VAL A 121 3.46 -8.32 -5.27
CA VAL A 121 2.88 -9.68 -5.16
C VAL A 121 1.59 -9.78 -5.97
N VAL A 122 0.69 -8.81 -5.81
CA VAL A 122 -0.61 -8.77 -6.50
C VAL A 122 -0.44 -8.65 -8.01
N GLU A 123 0.53 -7.88 -8.50
CA GLU A 123 0.86 -7.77 -9.93
C GLU A 123 1.22 -9.14 -10.54
N ARG A 124 1.84 -10.03 -9.77
CA ARG A 124 2.20 -11.39 -10.23
C ARG A 124 1.04 -12.37 -10.15
N LEU A 125 0.17 -12.23 -9.14
CA LEU A 125 -1.04 -13.04 -8.99
C LEU A 125 -2.15 -12.64 -10.00
N GLY A 126 -2.14 -11.39 -10.46
CA GLY A 126 -3.10 -10.87 -11.43
C GLY A 126 -4.54 -10.82 -10.90
N ALA A 127 -5.51 -11.00 -11.80
CA ALA A 127 -6.93 -10.83 -11.52
C ALA A 127 -7.47 -11.73 -10.38
N ASN A 128 -6.81 -12.86 -10.10
CA ASN A 128 -7.18 -13.78 -9.03
C ASN A 128 -7.08 -13.14 -7.64
N ALA A 129 -6.19 -12.16 -7.46
CA ALA A 129 -6.01 -11.48 -6.18
C ALA A 129 -7.05 -10.37 -5.95
N ARG A 130 -7.74 -9.86 -6.99
CA ARG A 130 -8.63 -8.68 -6.93
C ARG A 130 -9.63 -8.73 -5.78
N ALA A 131 -10.39 -9.82 -5.67
CA ALA A 131 -11.43 -9.95 -4.64
C ALA A 131 -10.83 -9.97 -3.22
N LYS A 132 -9.70 -10.64 -3.04
CA LYS A 132 -8.96 -10.66 -1.75
C LYS A 132 -8.47 -9.26 -1.39
N GLU A 133 -7.94 -8.51 -2.36
CA GLU A 133 -7.44 -7.15 -2.15
C GLU A 133 -8.56 -6.17 -1.76
N LEU A 134 -9.67 -6.15 -2.50
CA LEU A 134 -10.78 -5.25 -2.21
C LEU A 134 -11.39 -5.55 -0.83
N ASN A 135 -11.48 -6.82 -0.43
CA ASN A 135 -11.94 -7.21 0.90
C ASN A 135 -10.97 -6.81 2.01
N LEU A 136 -9.65 -6.93 1.79
CA LEU A 136 -8.66 -6.44 2.74
C LEU A 136 -8.77 -4.91 2.90
N ILE A 137 -8.82 -4.18 1.79
CA ILE A 137 -8.93 -2.72 1.81
C ILE A 137 -10.16 -2.31 2.61
N LYS A 138 -11.32 -2.95 2.37
CA LYS A 138 -12.54 -2.71 3.15
C LYS A 138 -12.30 -2.89 4.66
N LYS A 139 -11.61 -3.96 5.08
CA LYS A 139 -11.26 -4.21 6.49
C LYS A 139 -10.31 -3.14 7.06
N ILE A 140 -9.34 -2.67 6.29
CA ILE A 140 -8.42 -1.62 6.75
C ILE A 140 -9.15 -0.28 6.88
N LEU A 141 -10.00 0.06 5.91
CA LEU A 141 -10.79 1.29 5.92
C LEU A 141 -11.89 1.28 6.99
N SER A 142 -12.42 0.11 7.38
CA SER A 142 -13.33 0.05 8.54
C SER A 142 -12.64 0.36 9.88
N ILE A 143 -11.31 0.24 9.95
CA ILE A 143 -10.51 0.57 11.14
C ILE A 143 -9.98 2.02 11.05
N ASP A 144 -9.47 2.42 9.88
CA ASP A 144 -8.97 3.76 9.59
C ASP A 144 -9.49 4.21 8.22
N ALA A 145 -10.68 4.83 8.22
CA ALA A 145 -11.39 5.26 7.01
C ALA A 145 -10.65 6.30 6.17
N LYS A 146 -9.59 6.90 6.72
CA LYS A 146 -8.76 7.91 6.06
C LYS A 146 -7.33 7.42 5.83
N ASN A 147 -7.08 6.10 5.90
CA ASN A 147 -5.77 5.53 5.60
C ASN A 147 -5.40 5.78 4.13
N TYR A 148 -4.46 6.71 3.94
CA TYR A 148 -4.01 7.14 2.62
C TYR A 148 -3.44 6.00 1.78
N HIS A 149 -2.69 5.08 2.39
CA HIS A 149 -2.10 3.96 1.67
C HIS A 149 -3.16 2.96 1.20
N ALA A 150 -4.18 2.70 2.02
CA ALA A 150 -5.27 1.81 1.65
C ALA A 150 -6.09 2.38 0.49
N TRP A 151 -6.39 3.68 0.51
CA TRP A 151 -7.06 4.36 -0.60
C TRP A 151 -6.20 4.38 -1.87
N SER A 152 -4.92 4.70 -1.77
CA SER A 152 -4.00 4.68 -2.90
C SER A 152 -3.87 3.27 -3.50
N HIS A 153 -3.79 2.24 -2.66
CA HIS A 153 -3.76 0.84 -3.12
C HIS A 153 -5.09 0.44 -3.75
N ARG A 154 -6.23 0.87 -3.20
CA ARG A 154 -7.56 0.64 -3.78
C ARG A 154 -7.67 1.19 -5.19
N GLN A 155 -7.29 2.45 -5.39
CA GLN A 155 -7.29 3.09 -6.70
C GLN A 155 -6.44 2.31 -7.69
N TRP A 156 -5.24 1.88 -7.27
CA TRP A 156 -4.39 1.07 -8.12
C TRP A 156 -5.02 -0.30 -8.46
N VAL A 157 -5.58 -1.02 -7.48
CA VAL A 157 -6.25 -2.32 -7.70
C VAL A 157 -7.38 -2.18 -8.72
N LEU A 158 -8.23 -1.16 -8.57
CA LEU A 158 -9.34 -0.91 -9.49
C LEU A 158 -8.86 -0.56 -10.91
N GLN A 159 -7.81 0.26 -11.02
CA GLN A 159 -7.23 0.63 -12.32
C GLN A 159 -6.53 -0.53 -13.02
N ALA A 160 -5.80 -1.36 -12.27
CA ALA A 160 -4.96 -2.41 -12.84
C ALA A 160 -5.70 -3.74 -13.03
N LEU A 161 -6.65 -4.06 -12.14
CA LEU A 161 -7.36 -5.35 -12.10
C LEU A 161 -8.87 -5.24 -12.37
N GLY A 162 -9.43 -4.03 -12.43
CA GLY A 162 -10.88 -3.81 -12.50
C GLY A 162 -11.58 -4.00 -11.15
N GLY A 163 -12.89 -4.26 -11.16
CA GLY A 163 -13.70 -4.32 -9.94
C GLY A 163 -14.47 -3.03 -9.63
N TRP A 164 -14.80 -2.26 -10.67
CA TRP A 164 -15.49 -0.97 -10.56
C TRP A 164 -16.98 -1.11 -10.25
N GLU A 165 -17.55 -2.30 -10.50
CA GLU A 165 -18.99 -2.55 -10.50
C GLU A 165 -19.68 -2.17 -9.18
N ASP A 166 -19.00 -2.40 -8.04
CA ASP A 166 -19.52 -2.11 -6.70
C ASP A 166 -18.86 -0.87 -6.05
N GLU A 167 -18.02 -0.13 -6.78
CA GLU A 167 -17.20 0.94 -6.17
C GLU A 167 -18.05 2.14 -5.77
N LEU A 168 -19.02 2.52 -6.60
CA LEU A 168 -19.92 3.63 -6.31
C LEU A 168 -20.77 3.35 -5.08
N ASP A 169 -21.37 2.16 -5.00
CA ASP A 169 -22.16 1.71 -3.85
C ASP A 169 -21.31 1.69 -2.57
N TYR A 170 -20.05 1.25 -2.68
CA TYR A 170 -19.13 1.27 -1.54
C TYR A 170 -18.78 2.69 -1.09
N CYS A 171 -18.53 3.61 -2.01
CA CYS A 171 -18.29 5.02 -1.68
C CYS A 171 -19.54 5.64 -1.02
N GLN A 172 -20.73 5.35 -1.54
CA GLN A 172 -21.99 5.82 -0.96
C GLN A 172 -22.14 5.32 0.48
N GLN A 173 -21.90 4.02 0.73
CA GLN A 173 -21.96 3.46 2.07
C GLN A 173 -21.02 4.22 3.04
N LEU A 174 -19.78 4.47 2.64
CA LEU A 174 -18.81 5.19 3.48
C LEU A 174 -19.23 6.65 3.76
N LEU A 175 -19.93 7.29 2.83
CA LEU A 175 -20.44 8.66 3.00
C LEU A 175 -21.72 8.71 3.85
N GLU A 176 -22.54 7.65 3.81
CA GLU A 176 -23.66 7.48 4.74
C GLU A 176 -23.16 7.27 6.18
N GLU A 177 -22.00 6.62 6.36
CA GLU A 177 -21.34 6.45 7.65
C GLU A 177 -20.64 7.74 8.14
N ASP A 178 -19.88 8.43 7.27
CA ASP A 178 -19.24 9.72 7.54
C ASP A 178 -19.23 10.63 6.30
N ILE A 179 -20.17 11.57 6.25
CA ILE A 179 -20.28 12.53 5.15
C ILE A 179 -19.06 13.47 5.05
N PHE A 180 -18.24 13.58 6.09
CA PHE A 180 -16.99 14.36 6.08
C PHE A 180 -15.76 13.52 5.68
N ASN A 181 -15.94 12.29 5.22
CA ASN A 181 -14.86 11.47 4.69
C ASN A 181 -14.42 11.97 3.31
N ASN A 182 -13.49 12.93 3.30
CA ASN A 182 -12.91 13.47 2.08
C ASN A 182 -12.25 12.40 1.19
N SER A 183 -11.78 11.28 1.75
CA SER A 183 -11.16 10.22 0.97
C SER A 183 -12.19 9.48 0.12
N ALA A 184 -13.37 9.20 0.69
CA ALA A 184 -14.50 8.62 -0.04
C ALA A 184 -15.02 9.58 -1.12
N TRP A 185 -15.12 10.88 -0.80
CA TRP A 185 -15.46 11.92 -1.79
C TRP A 185 -14.44 12.09 -2.91
N ASN A 186 -13.17 11.80 -2.66
CA ASN A 186 -12.08 11.93 -3.63
C ASN A 186 -11.87 10.64 -4.45
N GLN A 187 -12.49 9.53 -4.07
CA GLN A 187 -12.36 8.27 -4.79
C GLN A 187 -13.02 8.42 -6.17
N PRO A 188 -12.26 8.36 -7.28
CA PRO A 188 -12.84 8.54 -8.61
C PRO A 188 -13.71 7.31 -8.94
N CYS A 189 -14.96 7.50 -9.36
CA CYS A 189 -15.74 6.42 -9.97
C CYS A 189 -15.57 6.42 -11.50
N HIS A 190 -15.55 5.22 -12.08
CA HIS A 190 -15.37 5.05 -13.52
C HIS A 190 -16.53 5.69 -14.29
N GLU A 191 -17.74 5.64 -13.76
CA GLU A 191 -18.94 6.24 -14.33
C GLU A 191 -18.81 7.76 -14.45
N PHE A 192 -18.25 8.44 -13.44
CA PHE A 192 -18.01 9.88 -13.51
C PHE A 192 -16.90 10.21 -14.52
N ARG A 193 -15.84 9.40 -14.57
CA ARG A 193 -14.77 9.56 -15.56
C ARG A 193 -15.30 9.36 -16.98
N ASP A 194 -16.05 8.30 -17.23
CA ASP A 194 -16.66 7.98 -18.51
C ASP A 194 -17.69 9.02 -18.91
N SER A 195 -18.49 9.51 -17.97
CA SER A 195 -19.41 10.62 -18.21
C SER A 195 -18.63 11.86 -18.66
N VAL A 196 -17.55 12.23 -17.95
CA VAL A 196 -16.67 13.36 -18.34
C VAL A 196 -15.98 13.12 -19.69
N VAL A 197 -15.60 11.89 -20.02
CA VAL A 197 -14.96 11.54 -21.31
C VAL A 197 -15.97 11.53 -22.45
N ALA A 198 -17.15 10.95 -22.27
CA ALA A 198 -18.23 10.92 -23.24
C ALA A 198 -18.70 12.35 -23.55
N LEU A 199 -18.81 13.19 -22.52
CA LEU A 199 -19.03 14.62 -22.66
C LEU A 199 -17.90 15.26 -23.49
N ARG A 200 -16.64 14.83 -23.33
CA ARG A 200 -15.48 15.31 -24.10
C ARG A 200 -15.45 14.92 -25.58
N THR A 201 -16.09 13.82 -25.94
CA THR A 201 -15.99 13.20 -27.26
C THR A 201 -17.30 13.27 -28.06
N SER A 202 -18.37 13.88 -27.54
CA SER A 202 -19.58 14.10 -28.31
C SER A 202 -19.31 15.11 -29.42
N ASP A 203 -19.48 14.73 -30.69
CA ASP A 203 -19.30 15.57 -31.89
C ASP A 203 -20.29 16.76 -31.99
N THR A 204 -21.06 17.04 -30.94
CA THR A 204 -21.88 18.25 -30.81
C THR A 204 -21.07 19.34 -30.12
N ASP A 205 -20.38 20.15 -30.93
CA ASP A 205 -19.58 21.33 -30.57
C ASP A 205 -18.38 21.05 -29.62
N PRO A 206 -17.24 21.75 -29.76
CA PRO A 206 -16.19 21.69 -28.76
C PRO A 206 -16.82 22.16 -27.45
N LEU A 207 -16.72 21.36 -26.38
CA LEU A 207 -17.32 21.73 -25.10
C LEU A 207 -16.90 23.12 -24.73
N GLY A 208 -17.87 24.03 -24.85
CA GLY A 208 -17.67 25.38 -24.42
C GLY A 208 -17.31 25.35 -22.93
N PRO A 209 -16.68 26.42 -22.42
CA PRO A 209 -16.60 26.68 -20.99
C PRO A 209 -17.95 26.46 -20.26
N ASP A 210 -19.07 26.53 -20.99
CA ASP A 210 -20.43 26.26 -20.57
C ASP A 210 -20.67 24.91 -19.87
N LEU A 211 -20.15 23.77 -20.36
CA LEU A 211 -20.42 22.50 -19.66
C LEU A 211 -19.64 22.37 -18.34
N SER A 212 -18.38 22.82 -18.33
CA SER A 212 -17.60 22.80 -17.09
C SER A 212 -18.16 23.77 -16.06
N MET A 213 -18.74 24.90 -16.51
CA MET A 213 -19.51 25.81 -15.66
C MET A 213 -20.81 25.15 -15.19
N ALA A 214 -21.57 24.50 -16.06
CA ALA A 214 -22.82 23.81 -15.72
C ALA A 214 -22.60 22.67 -14.70
N ILE A 215 -21.52 21.90 -14.84
CA ILE A 215 -21.14 20.88 -13.84
C ILE A 215 -20.79 21.53 -12.51
N CYS A 216 -20.04 22.65 -12.51
CA CYS A 216 -19.76 23.37 -11.27
C CYS A 216 -21.02 23.98 -10.65
N ASP A 217 -21.98 24.46 -11.46
CA ASP A 217 -23.26 24.97 -10.98
C ASP A 217 -24.10 23.86 -10.36
N ILE A 218 -24.19 22.69 -11.02
CA ILE A 218 -24.90 21.54 -10.45
C ILE A 218 -24.25 21.13 -9.13
N LEU A 219 -22.92 20.97 -9.09
CA LEU A 219 -22.17 20.57 -7.90
C LEU A 219 -22.21 21.62 -6.79
N GLU A 220 -22.29 22.91 -7.11
CA GLU A 220 -22.53 23.96 -6.11
C GLU A 220 -23.86 23.74 -5.36
N HIS A 221 -24.90 23.26 -6.05
CA HIS A 221 -26.22 23.03 -5.47
C HIS A 221 -26.34 21.66 -4.80
N VAL A 222 -25.77 20.61 -5.39
CA VAL A 222 -25.91 19.23 -4.88
C VAL A 222 -24.83 18.84 -3.87
N ASP A 223 -23.70 19.55 -3.85
CA ASP A 223 -22.58 19.34 -2.93
C ASP A 223 -22.33 20.61 -2.11
N SER A 224 -23.26 20.85 -1.19
CA SER A 224 -23.27 22.01 -0.29
C SER A 224 -22.02 22.09 0.60
N LEU A 225 -21.36 20.95 0.87
CA LEU A 225 -20.12 20.87 1.65
C LEU A 225 -18.93 21.47 0.90
N ARG A 226 -18.88 21.33 -0.43
CA ARG A 226 -17.81 21.88 -1.28
C ARG A 226 -18.29 23.02 -2.18
N ALA A 227 -19.46 23.61 -1.92
CA ALA A 227 -20.02 24.71 -2.71
C ALA A 227 -19.00 25.85 -2.95
N SER A 228 -18.28 26.29 -1.92
CA SER A 228 -17.23 27.32 -2.04
C SER A 228 -16.08 26.91 -2.97
N TYR A 229 -15.72 25.63 -3.02
CA TYR A 229 -14.72 25.09 -3.95
C TYR A 229 -15.25 25.07 -5.39
N TRP A 230 -16.50 24.64 -5.59
CA TRP A 230 -17.13 24.62 -6.91
C TRP A 230 -17.32 26.04 -7.47
N ILE A 231 -17.69 27.01 -6.63
CA ILE A 231 -17.73 28.45 -6.97
C ILE A 231 -16.34 28.95 -7.38
N TRP A 232 -15.30 28.63 -6.58
CA TRP A 232 -13.92 29.00 -6.91
C TRP A 232 -13.46 28.39 -8.24
N ARG A 233 -13.75 27.09 -8.47
CA ARG A 233 -13.38 26.37 -9.68
C ARG A 233 -14.07 26.96 -10.91
N LYS A 234 -15.36 27.25 -10.80
CA LYS A 234 -16.17 27.96 -11.82
C LYS A 234 -15.53 29.30 -12.20
N ASN A 235 -15.17 30.12 -11.21
CA ASN A 235 -14.51 31.42 -11.43
C ASN A 235 -13.10 31.31 -12.05
N LYS A 236 -12.41 30.18 -11.89
CA LYS A 236 -11.10 29.96 -12.54
C LYS A 236 -11.23 29.45 -13.98
N LEU A 237 -12.33 28.78 -14.30
CA LEU A 237 -12.64 28.31 -15.65
C LEU A 237 -13.05 29.47 -16.57
N SER A 238 -13.75 30.48 -16.04
CA SER A 238 -14.14 31.68 -16.80
C SER A 238 -12.95 32.58 -17.19
N VAL A 239 -11.86 32.56 -16.42
CA VAL A 239 -10.66 33.37 -16.69
C VAL A 239 -9.75 32.76 -17.77
N ALA A 240 -9.86 31.45 -18.03
CA ALA A 240 -9.06 30.75 -19.03
C ALA A 240 -9.66 30.76 -20.45
N ALA A 241 -10.86 31.33 -20.61
CA ALA A 241 -11.64 31.34 -21.86
C ALA A 241 -11.57 32.68 -22.63
N VAL A 242 -10.67 33.58 -22.23
CA VAL A 242 -10.34 34.86 -22.89
C VAL A 242 -8.89 34.81 -23.37
#